data_AF-A0A966KNB5-F1
#
_entry.id   AF-A0A966KNB5-F1
#
_cell.length_a   1.000
_cell.length_b   1.000
_cell.length_c   1.000
_cell.angle_alpha   90.00
_cell.angle_beta   90.00
_cell.angle_gamma   90.00
#
_symmetry.space_group_name_H-M   'P 1'
#
loop_
_entity.id
_entity.type
_entity.pdbx_description
1 polymer ?
#
loop_
_entity_poly.entity_id
_entity_poly.type
_entity_poly.pdbx_seq_one_letter_code
_entity_poly.pdbx_strand_id
1 'polypeptide(L)'
;MTDSSDVLTELGFYALPGQPDSSRDLVAEVREGEAMGLGTVFISERYNKKEAATLCGAAGAVSERIRISTAATNHNTRHPIVTAGFARTMQSLTGGRFTLGLGRGIAPMQDAFGIDRITTAQMEDFAGIMRRLFRGEVLFGHDGPAGSWPILHLDATLDEHLPMGMVAFGPNTLELAGRCFDEVVLHTFFTDETTARCVRTVKQAAERAGRDPDAVKVWSCYATIGDHIDADERLMKLVGRLGTYLQGYGHLLARTNAQPGTLLLFGAGDTTTVNKALDRVRQFLARELGLVPSERDNSSWNFLWVVDFPMFEFNADENRLEALHHPFCAPNVADLGSEADQWAERLPTARAQAYDLVL
;
A
#
# COMPACT_ATOMS: atom_id res chain seq x y z
N MET A 1 2.47 -31.42 25.56
CA MET A 1 2.94 -31.86 24.23
C MET A 1 1.70 -32.13 23.42
N THR A 2 1.28 -31.15 22.63
CA THR A 2 0.24 -31.34 21.61
C THR A 2 0.75 -32.37 20.62
N ASP A 3 -0.13 -33.27 20.19
CA ASP A 3 0.16 -34.26 19.16
C ASP A 3 0.65 -33.51 17.91
N SER A 4 1.88 -33.78 17.46
CA SER A 4 2.53 -33.02 16.36
C SER A 4 1.93 -33.33 14.98
N SER A 5 0.77 -33.99 14.94
CA SER A 5 0.03 -34.36 13.74
C SER A 5 -0.85 -33.24 13.19
N ASP A 6 -1.34 -32.34 14.04
CA ASP A 6 -2.38 -31.39 13.64
C ASP A 6 -1.77 -30.18 12.92
N VAL A 7 -2.09 -30.07 11.63
CA VAL A 7 -1.72 -28.92 10.80
C VAL A 7 -2.73 -27.80 11.06
N LEU A 8 -2.27 -26.69 11.61
CA LEU A 8 -3.04 -25.47 11.87
C LEU A 8 -3.25 -24.73 10.55
N THR A 9 -4.20 -25.20 9.75
CA THR A 9 -4.46 -24.68 8.40
C THR A 9 -4.87 -23.20 8.40
N GLU A 10 -5.41 -22.71 9.51
CA GLU A 10 -5.83 -21.33 9.75
C GLU A 10 -4.69 -20.40 10.16
N LEU A 11 -3.52 -20.94 10.50
CA LEU A 11 -2.34 -20.17 10.90
C LEU A 11 -1.21 -20.33 9.88
N GLY A 12 -0.49 -19.24 9.66
CA GLY A 12 0.67 -19.21 8.79
C GLY A 12 1.59 -18.05 9.17
N PHE A 13 2.76 -18.01 8.54
CA PHE A 13 3.75 -16.97 8.81
C PHE A 13 4.45 -16.49 7.54
N TYR A 14 4.94 -15.26 7.58
CA TYR A 14 5.80 -14.73 6.53
C TYR A 14 7.25 -15.10 6.79
N ALA A 15 7.87 -15.82 5.86
CA ALA A 15 9.28 -16.11 5.94
C ALA A 15 10.15 -14.91 5.50
N LEU A 16 11.35 -14.85 6.08
CA LEU A 16 12.32 -13.79 5.95
C LEU A 16 11.70 -12.40 6.27
N PRO A 17 11.11 -12.19 7.46
CA PRO A 17 10.41 -10.96 7.78
C PRO A 17 11.37 -9.76 7.84
N GLY A 18 11.16 -8.73 7.02
CA GLY A 18 12.01 -7.54 6.98
C GLY A 18 13.15 -7.65 5.97
N GLN A 19 14.37 -7.32 6.39
CA GLN A 19 15.57 -7.37 5.56
C GLN A 19 16.48 -8.48 6.11
N PRO A 20 16.38 -9.71 5.59
CA PRO A 20 17.25 -10.78 6.04
C PRO A 20 18.70 -10.51 5.61
N ASP A 21 19.65 -10.91 6.45
CA ASP A 21 21.06 -10.92 6.06
C ASP A 21 21.30 -11.97 4.98
N SER A 22 20.68 -13.14 5.13
CA SER A 22 20.81 -14.28 4.23
C SER A 22 19.46 -14.85 3.80
N SER A 23 19.33 -15.17 2.50
CA SER A 23 18.18 -15.94 1.99
C SER A 23 18.12 -17.36 2.57
N ARG A 24 19.24 -17.87 3.10
CA ARG A 24 19.35 -19.22 3.67
C ARG A 24 18.51 -19.39 4.94
N ASP A 25 18.25 -18.29 5.66
CA ASP A 25 17.52 -18.31 6.93
C ASP A 25 16.11 -18.91 6.77
N LEU A 26 15.52 -18.76 5.57
CA LEU A 26 14.26 -19.37 5.16
C LEU A 26 14.21 -20.88 5.45
N VAL A 27 15.32 -21.60 5.26
CA VAL A 27 15.35 -23.06 5.45
C VAL A 27 15.08 -23.45 6.89
N ALA A 28 15.64 -22.71 7.85
CA ALA A 28 15.41 -22.93 9.27
C ALA A 28 13.98 -22.53 9.64
N GLU A 29 13.54 -21.34 9.22
CA GLU A 29 12.21 -20.82 9.51
C GLU A 29 11.09 -21.75 9.01
N VAL A 30 11.20 -22.32 7.81
CA VAL A 30 10.22 -23.25 7.24
C VAL A 30 10.13 -24.55 8.06
N ARG A 31 11.29 -25.11 8.44
CA ARG A 31 11.33 -26.35 9.24
C ARG A 31 10.74 -26.14 10.63
N GLU A 32 11.08 -25.02 11.27
CA GLU A 32 10.54 -24.66 12.58
C GLU A 32 9.03 -24.41 12.51
N GLY A 33 8.57 -23.65 11.51
CA GLY A 33 7.15 -23.39 11.31
C GLY A 33 6.34 -24.67 11.09
N GLU A 34 6.84 -25.60 10.28
CA GLU A 34 6.19 -26.90 10.07
C GLU A 34 6.23 -27.78 11.32
N ALA A 35 7.32 -27.76 12.09
CA ALA A 35 7.43 -28.49 13.35
C ALA A 35 6.46 -27.93 14.43
N MET A 36 6.17 -26.63 14.39
CA MET A 36 5.15 -25.98 15.21
C MET A 36 3.71 -26.28 14.73
N GLY A 37 3.55 -26.92 13.57
CA GLY A 37 2.26 -27.24 12.98
C GLY A 37 1.63 -26.10 12.17
N LEU A 38 2.35 -25.02 11.85
CA LEU A 38 1.80 -23.93 11.03
C LEU A 38 1.44 -24.44 9.63
N GLY A 39 0.27 -24.04 9.12
CA GLY A 39 -0.29 -24.60 7.90
C GLY A 39 0.20 -23.94 6.61
N THR A 40 0.67 -22.70 6.64
CA THR A 40 1.15 -21.98 5.45
C THR A 40 2.38 -21.13 5.74
N VAL A 41 3.37 -21.18 4.84
CA VAL A 41 4.45 -20.20 4.76
C VAL A 41 4.20 -19.24 3.59
N PHE A 42 4.30 -17.94 3.88
CA PHE A 42 4.15 -16.86 2.91
C PHE A 42 5.50 -16.28 2.52
N ILE A 43 5.73 -16.14 1.21
CA ILE A 43 6.98 -15.62 0.65
C ILE A 43 6.66 -14.35 -0.15
N SER A 44 7.22 -13.23 0.29
CA SER A 44 7.13 -11.94 -0.41
C SER A 44 8.30 -11.77 -1.38
N GLU A 45 8.06 -11.20 -2.55
CA GLU A 45 9.13 -10.96 -3.52
C GLU A 45 9.90 -9.64 -3.27
N ARG A 46 11.24 -9.72 -3.29
CA ARG A 46 12.18 -8.59 -3.42
C ARG A 46 13.40 -9.05 -4.19
N TYR A 47 13.76 -8.36 -5.28
CA TYR A 47 14.75 -8.86 -6.25
C TYR A 47 16.20 -8.96 -5.73
N ASN A 48 16.52 -8.35 -4.58
CA ASN A 48 17.87 -8.39 -4.04
C ASN A 48 18.21 -9.72 -3.35
N LYS A 49 17.31 -10.24 -2.50
CA LYS A 49 17.54 -11.43 -1.65
C LYS A 49 16.29 -12.30 -1.46
N LYS A 50 15.16 -11.92 -2.04
CA LYS A 50 13.88 -12.62 -1.90
C LYS A 50 13.21 -12.87 -3.25
N GLU A 51 13.95 -13.44 -4.20
CA GLU A 51 13.38 -13.88 -5.47
C GLU A 51 12.40 -15.03 -5.21
N ALA A 52 11.16 -14.90 -5.68
CA ALA A 52 10.07 -15.76 -5.23
C ALA A 52 10.24 -17.23 -5.64
N ALA A 53 10.64 -17.50 -6.89
CA ALA A 53 10.72 -18.88 -7.39
C ALA A 53 11.76 -19.71 -6.64
N THR A 54 12.95 -19.13 -6.43
CA THR A 54 14.07 -19.75 -5.73
C THR A 54 13.71 -20.07 -4.28
N LEU A 55 13.10 -19.11 -3.58
CA LEU A 55 12.70 -19.31 -2.19
C LEU A 55 11.55 -20.31 -2.05
N CYS A 56 10.56 -20.27 -2.94
CA CYS A 56 9.46 -21.24 -2.94
C CYS A 56 9.98 -22.67 -3.19
N GLY A 57 10.90 -22.85 -4.14
CA GLY A 57 11.55 -24.15 -4.37
C GLY A 57 12.33 -24.64 -3.16
N ALA A 58 13.08 -23.75 -2.50
CA ALA A 58 13.81 -24.08 -1.27
C ALA A 58 12.86 -24.47 -0.13
N ALA A 59 11.77 -23.75 0.07
CA ALA A 59 10.74 -24.10 1.05
C ALA A 59 10.10 -25.46 0.73
N GLY A 60 9.78 -25.72 -0.54
CA GLY A 60 9.22 -26.99 -1.01
C GLY A 60 10.14 -28.18 -0.74
N ALA A 61 11.44 -28.00 -0.95
CA ALA A 61 12.44 -29.06 -0.76
C ALA A 61 12.74 -29.41 0.71
N VAL A 62 12.36 -28.56 1.66
CA VAL A 62 12.67 -28.75 3.10
C VAL A 62 11.43 -28.95 3.97
N SER A 63 10.27 -29.14 3.34
CA SER A 63 8.97 -29.26 4.00
C SER A 63 8.12 -30.34 3.36
N GLU A 64 7.27 -31.01 4.15
CA GLU A 64 6.44 -32.11 3.67
C GLU A 64 4.94 -31.76 3.72
N ARG A 65 4.52 -30.90 4.65
CA ARG A 65 3.09 -30.65 4.94
C ARG A 65 2.67 -29.20 4.76
N ILE A 66 3.53 -28.25 5.10
CA ILE A 66 3.19 -26.83 5.07
C ILE A 66 2.85 -26.38 3.64
N ARG A 67 1.80 -25.57 3.48
CA ARG A 67 1.49 -24.93 2.19
C ARG A 67 2.48 -23.80 1.93
N ILE A 68 2.77 -23.55 0.66
CA ILE A 68 3.70 -22.50 0.24
C ILE A 68 2.94 -21.52 -0.62
N SER A 69 2.91 -20.26 -0.21
CA SER A 69 2.20 -19.20 -0.93
C SER A 69 3.13 -18.03 -1.23
N THR A 70 3.13 -17.55 -2.47
CA THR A 70 3.67 -16.21 -2.71
C THR A 70 2.67 -15.18 -2.21
N ALA A 71 3.07 -14.21 -1.39
CA ALA A 71 2.19 -13.11 -0.95
C ALA A 71 2.98 -11.79 -0.85
N ALA A 72 3.46 -11.24 -1.96
CA ALA A 72 3.14 -11.65 -3.33
C ALA A 72 4.33 -11.50 -4.31
N THR A 73 4.18 -12.16 -5.47
CA THR A 73 4.90 -11.84 -6.73
C THR A 73 4.02 -10.95 -7.61
N ASN A 74 4.56 -10.44 -8.72
CA ASN A 74 3.82 -9.70 -9.74
C ASN A 74 3.61 -10.51 -11.02
N HIS A 75 2.58 -10.16 -11.79
CA HIS A 75 2.26 -10.82 -13.06
C HIS A 75 3.04 -10.24 -14.26
N ASN A 76 3.47 -8.98 -14.17
CA ASN A 76 4.06 -8.21 -15.28
C ASN A 76 5.60 -8.14 -15.24
N THR A 77 6.24 -8.75 -14.24
CA THR A 77 7.70 -8.75 -14.11
C THR A 77 8.35 -9.94 -14.82
N ARG A 78 7.53 -10.85 -15.33
CA ARG A 78 7.91 -12.07 -16.05
C ARG A 78 6.89 -12.35 -17.14
N HIS A 79 7.31 -12.98 -18.22
CA HIS A 79 6.38 -13.48 -19.24
C HIS A 79 5.40 -14.49 -18.62
N PRO A 80 4.09 -14.52 -18.99
CA PRO A 80 3.10 -15.38 -18.37
C PRO A 80 3.47 -16.87 -18.34
N ILE A 81 4.08 -17.40 -19.40
CA ILE A 81 4.55 -18.79 -19.44
C ILE A 81 5.65 -19.07 -18.41
N VAL A 82 6.50 -18.09 -18.08
CA VAL A 82 7.53 -18.26 -17.04
C VAL A 82 6.85 -18.41 -15.67
N THR A 83 5.86 -17.56 -15.39
CA THR A 83 5.07 -17.65 -14.15
C THR A 83 4.25 -18.93 -14.07
N ALA A 84 3.64 -19.36 -15.19
CA ALA A 84 2.89 -20.61 -15.27
C ALA A 84 3.79 -21.83 -15.08
N GLY A 85 4.98 -21.84 -15.71
CA GLY A 85 5.99 -22.89 -15.55
C GLY A 85 6.53 -22.98 -14.12
N PHE A 86 6.78 -21.84 -13.48
CA PHE A 86 7.10 -21.77 -12.05
C PHE A 86 5.99 -22.40 -11.20
N ALA A 87 4.74 -21.95 -11.37
CA ALA A 87 3.61 -22.46 -10.60
C ALA A 87 3.39 -23.96 -10.81
N ARG A 88 3.49 -24.46 -12.04
CA ARG A 88 3.33 -25.88 -12.38
C ARG A 88 4.44 -26.73 -11.79
N THR A 89 5.68 -26.25 -11.86
CA THR A 89 6.83 -26.89 -11.22
C THR A 89 6.61 -26.99 -9.73
N MET A 90 6.12 -25.92 -9.08
CA MET A 90 5.80 -25.93 -7.66
C MET A 90 4.66 -26.88 -7.29
N GLN A 91 3.59 -26.96 -8.10
CA GLN A 91 2.51 -27.95 -7.88
C GLN A 91 3.09 -29.37 -7.87
N SER A 92 3.92 -29.71 -8.87
CA SER A 92 4.56 -31.02 -8.98
C SER A 92 5.54 -31.28 -7.82
N LEU A 93 6.46 -30.34 -7.56
CA LEU A 93 7.50 -30.45 -6.54
C LEU A 93 6.92 -30.63 -5.14
N THR A 94 5.77 -30.00 -4.85
CA THR A 94 5.20 -29.96 -3.50
C THR A 94 3.98 -30.84 -3.33
N GLY A 95 3.58 -31.60 -4.35
CA GLY A 95 2.37 -32.44 -4.30
C GLY A 95 1.08 -31.64 -4.09
N GLY A 96 0.94 -30.49 -4.75
CA GLY A 96 -0.30 -29.69 -4.68
C GLY A 96 -0.33 -28.60 -3.60
N ARG A 97 0.76 -28.39 -2.87
CA ARG A 97 0.81 -27.48 -1.69
C ARG A 97 1.06 -26.02 -2.04
N PHE A 98 1.20 -25.67 -3.31
CA PHE A 98 1.53 -24.31 -3.74
C PHE A 98 0.30 -23.44 -4.04
N THR A 99 0.35 -22.18 -3.64
CA THR A 99 -0.60 -21.12 -4.05
C THR A 99 0.18 -20.00 -4.74
N LEU A 100 -0.19 -19.65 -5.98
CA LEU A 100 0.37 -18.50 -6.69
C LEU A 100 -0.35 -17.22 -6.25
N GLY A 101 0.17 -16.52 -5.25
CA GLY A 101 -0.37 -15.23 -4.84
C GLY A 101 0.27 -14.02 -5.51
N LEU A 102 -0.58 -13.15 -6.04
CA LEU A 102 -0.24 -11.97 -6.83
C LEU A 102 -0.50 -10.68 -6.07
N GLY A 103 0.25 -9.63 -6.42
CA GLY A 103 0.09 -8.30 -5.85
C GLY A 103 0.26 -7.22 -6.91
N ARG A 104 -0.22 -6.01 -6.58
CA ARG A 104 -0.07 -4.83 -7.45
C ARG A 104 1.34 -4.28 -7.53
N GLY A 105 2.22 -4.63 -6.58
CA GLY A 105 3.56 -4.05 -6.48
C GLY A 105 3.53 -2.57 -6.10
N ILE A 106 4.65 -1.89 -6.28
CA ILE A 106 4.85 -0.48 -5.91
C ILE A 106 4.98 0.33 -7.21
N ALA A 107 4.02 1.22 -7.47
CA ALA A 107 3.95 1.96 -8.75
C ALA A 107 5.24 2.75 -9.08
N PRO A 108 5.87 3.50 -8.15
CA PRO A 108 7.16 4.14 -8.43
C PRO A 108 8.28 3.16 -8.84
N MET A 109 8.27 1.94 -8.32
CA MET A 109 9.25 0.92 -8.70
C MET A 109 8.98 0.37 -10.11
N GLN A 110 7.70 0.22 -10.48
CA GLN A 110 7.31 -0.17 -11.84
C GLN A 110 7.74 0.89 -12.86
N ASP A 111 7.50 2.16 -12.56
CA ASP A 111 7.95 3.28 -13.39
C ASP A 111 9.49 3.26 -13.54
N ALA A 112 10.21 3.04 -12.45
CA ALA A 112 11.68 2.97 -12.45
C ALA A 112 12.23 1.77 -13.24
N PHE A 113 11.50 0.65 -13.28
CA PHE A 113 11.86 -0.52 -14.09
C PHE A 113 11.44 -0.38 -15.56
N GLY A 114 10.68 0.65 -15.91
CA GLY A 114 10.14 0.84 -17.26
C GLY A 114 9.08 -0.20 -17.63
N ILE A 115 8.31 -0.68 -16.65
CA ILE A 115 7.19 -1.62 -16.87
C ILE A 115 5.86 -0.96 -16.52
N ASP A 116 4.80 -1.42 -17.18
CA ASP A 116 3.47 -0.84 -16.99
C ASP A 116 2.95 -1.04 -15.57
N ARG A 117 2.18 -0.06 -15.09
CA ARG A 117 1.52 -0.14 -13.79
C ARG A 117 0.41 -1.18 -13.80
N ILE A 118 0.37 -2.04 -12.77
CA ILE A 118 -0.62 -3.12 -12.69
C ILE A 118 -2.04 -2.59 -12.46
N THR A 119 -2.96 -2.97 -13.34
CA THR A 119 -4.40 -2.66 -13.27
C THR A 119 -5.25 -3.84 -12.79
N THR A 120 -6.50 -3.59 -12.41
CA THR A 120 -7.47 -4.65 -12.08
C THR A 120 -7.73 -5.54 -13.29
N ALA A 121 -7.93 -4.94 -14.45
CA ALA A 121 -8.21 -5.65 -15.69
C ALA A 121 -7.07 -6.60 -16.08
N GLN A 122 -5.81 -6.14 -15.95
CA GLN A 122 -4.62 -6.97 -16.14
C GLN A 122 -4.60 -8.20 -15.23
N MET A 123 -4.91 -8.03 -13.95
CA MET A 123 -4.90 -9.15 -12.99
C MET A 123 -6.06 -10.13 -13.22
N GLU A 124 -7.24 -9.63 -13.61
CA GLU A 124 -8.41 -10.45 -13.98
C GLU A 124 -8.12 -11.27 -15.24
N ASP A 125 -7.56 -10.63 -16.27
CA ASP A 125 -7.16 -11.30 -17.52
C ASP A 125 -6.06 -12.33 -17.26
N PHE A 126 -5.01 -11.97 -16.51
CA PHE A 126 -3.94 -12.90 -16.15
C PHE A 126 -4.45 -14.10 -15.34
N ALA A 127 -5.36 -13.88 -14.39
CA ALA A 127 -6.02 -14.96 -13.66
C ALA A 127 -6.75 -15.91 -14.63
N GLY A 128 -7.50 -15.37 -15.59
CA GLY A 128 -8.16 -16.16 -16.64
C GLY A 128 -7.17 -16.97 -17.49
N ILE A 129 -6.06 -16.37 -17.93
CA ILE A 129 -5.00 -17.06 -18.66
C ILE A 129 -4.46 -18.24 -17.85
N MET A 130 -4.10 -18.03 -16.58
CA MET A 130 -3.57 -19.11 -15.71
C MET A 130 -4.57 -20.25 -15.55
N ARG A 131 -5.87 -19.94 -15.35
CA ARG A 131 -6.92 -20.98 -15.23
C ARG A 131 -6.98 -21.86 -16.48
N ARG A 132 -6.96 -21.25 -17.66
CA ARG A 132 -7.04 -21.97 -18.94
C ARG A 132 -5.79 -22.81 -19.21
N LEU A 133 -4.59 -22.26 -18.94
CA LEU A 133 -3.33 -22.99 -19.08
C LEU A 133 -3.26 -24.22 -18.18
N PHE A 134 -3.78 -24.16 -16.95
CA PHE A 134 -3.81 -25.29 -16.02
C PHE A 134 -4.91 -26.32 -16.32
N ARG A 135 -5.83 -26.00 -17.24
CA ARG A 135 -6.78 -26.96 -17.86
C ARG A 135 -6.28 -27.49 -19.21
N GLY A 136 -4.99 -27.32 -19.50
CA GLY A 136 -4.33 -27.87 -20.68
C GLY A 136 -4.66 -27.13 -21.99
N GLU A 137 -5.32 -25.98 -21.92
CA GLU A 137 -5.67 -25.22 -23.12
C GLU A 137 -4.44 -24.63 -23.82
N VAL A 138 -4.52 -24.56 -25.15
CA VAL A 138 -3.63 -23.76 -26.00
C VAL A 138 -4.35 -22.46 -26.33
N LEU A 139 -3.82 -21.33 -25.88
CA LEU A 139 -4.39 -20.01 -26.16
C LEU A 139 -3.69 -19.42 -27.39
N PHE A 140 -4.36 -19.46 -28.54
CA PHE A 140 -3.90 -18.81 -29.77
C PHE A 140 -4.34 -17.36 -29.82
N GLY A 141 -3.41 -16.45 -30.15
CA GLY A 141 -3.68 -15.05 -30.41
C GLY A 141 -4.36 -14.32 -29.25
N HIS A 142 -3.94 -14.58 -28.00
CA HIS A 142 -4.46 -13.84 -26.85
C HIS A 142 -4.15 -12.35 -27.05
N ASP A 143 -5.16 -11.51 -26.97
CA ASP A 143 -5.05 -10.06 -27.02
C ASP A 143 -6.00 -9.47 -25.97
N GLY A 144 -5.43 -9.07 -24.83
CA GLY A 144 -6.21 -8.67 -23.66
C GLY A 144 -5.44 -7.75 -22.72
N PRO A 145 -6.07 -7.30 -21.62
CA PRO A 145 -5.45 -6.37 -20.69
C PRO A 145 -4.07 -6.80 -20.17
N ALA A 146 -3.83 -8.09 -19.94
CA ALA A 146 -2.55 -8.60 -19.46
C ALA A 146 -1.42 -8.47 -20.49
N GLY A 147 -1.77 -8.40 -21.78
CA GLY A 147 -0.84 -8.32 -22.91
C GLY A 147 -1.36 -9.06 -24.13
N SER A 148 -0.53 -9.10 -25.18
CA SER A 148 -0.86 -9.76 -26.45
C SER A 148 0.22 -10.79 -26.80
N TRP A 149 -0.20 -12.04 -27.04
CA TRP A 149 0.70 -13.16 -27.32
C TRP A 149 0.15 -14.06 -28.43
N PRO A 150 0.95 -14.40 -29.46
CA PRO A 150 0.50 -15.29 -30.54
C PRO A 150 0.13 -16.69 -30.06
N ILE A 151 0.82 -17.20 -29.04
CA ILE A 151 0.54 -18.50 -28.44
C ILE A 151 0.95 -18.51 -26.96
N LEU A 152 0.08 -19.05 -26.11
CA LEU A 152 0.40 -19.46 -24.75
C LEU A 152 -0.03 -20.92 -24.57
N HIS A 153 0.92 -21.78 -24.22
CA HIS A 153 0.68 -23.19 -23.95
C HIS A 153 1.66 -23.68 -22.89
N LEU A 154 1.18 -24.54 -22.00
CA LEU A 154 2.00 -25.13 -20.94
C LEU A 154 2.20 -26.63 -21.19
N ASP A 155 1.12 -27.41 -21.09
CA ASP A 155 1.09 -28.84 -21.35
C ASP A 155 -0.38 -29.25 -21.58
N ALA A 156 -0.66 -29.95 -22.68
CA ALA A 156 -2.02 -30.30 -23.09
C ALA A 156 -2.66 -31.39 -22.21
N THR A 157 -1.88 -32.06 -21.36
CA THR A 157 -2.35 -33.12 -20.46
C THR A 157 -2.77 -32.62 -19.09
N LEU A 158 -2.60 -31.32 -18.81
CA LEU A 158 -2.97 -30.73 -17.53
C LEU A 158 -4.48 -30.64 -17.37
N ASP A 159 -4.97 -31.12 -16.23
CA ASP A 159 -6.31 -30.84 -15.74
C ASP A 159 -6.25 -30.62 -14.22
N GLU A 160 -5.61 -29.51 -13.84
CA GLU A 160 -5.32 -29.17 -12.45
C GLU A 160 -5.97 -27.83 -12.08
N HIS A 161 -6.37 -27.66 -10.82
CA HIS A 161 -6.75 -26.34 -10.29
C HIS A 161 -5.53 -25.71 -9.63
N LEU A 162 -4.95 -24.66 -10.22
CA LEU A 162 -3.92 -23.86 -9.56
C LEU A 162 -4.55 -22.96 -8.49
N PRO A 163 -4.29 -23.13 -7.18
CA PRO A 163 -4.72 -22.17 -6.19
C PRO A 163 -4.04 -20.82 -6.44
N MET A 164 -4.81 -19.74 -6.52
CA MET A 164 -4.29 -18.39 -6.72
C MET A 164 -4.70 -17.47 -5.57
N GLY A 165 -3.74 -16.67 -5.11
CA GLY A 165 -3.94 -15.69 -4.06
C GLY A 165 -3.86 -14.25 -4.56
N MET A 166 -4.38 -13.32 -3.78
CA MET A 166 -4.21 -11.89 -4.04
C MET A 166 -3.92 -11.12 -2.75
N VAL A 167 -2.88 -10.29 -2.75
CA VAL A 167 -2.73 -9.26 -1.72
C VAL A 167 -3.64 -8.08 -2.07
N ALA A 168 -4.61 -7.79 -1.21
CA ALA A 168 -5.67 -6.82 -1.49
C ALA A 168 -5.81 -5.76 -0.39
N PHE A 169 -6.02 -4.50 -0.82
CA PHE A 169 -6.17 -3.35 0.06
C PHE A 169 -7.42 -2.53 -0.28
N GLY A 170 -7.44 -1.91 -1.47
CA GLY A 170 -8.54 -1.05 -1.90
C GLY A 170 -9.78 -1.81 -2.34
N PRO A 171 -10.97 -1.16 -2.35
CA PRO A 171 -12.25 -1.79 -2.64
C PRO A 171 -12.26 -2.54 -3.98
N ASN A 172 -11.78 -1.92 -5.05
CA ASN A 172 -11.73 -2.55 -6.38
C ASN A 172 -10.83 -3.81 -6.41
N THR A 173 -9.79 -3.84 -5.58
CA THR A 173 -8.88 -4.99 -5.49
C THR A 173 -9.50 -6.10 -4.65
N LEU A 174 -10.20 -5.76 -3.57
CA LEU A 174 -10.97 -6.73 -2.76
C LEU A 174 -12.10 -7.36 -3.58
N GLU A 175 -12.81 -6.57 -4.38
CA GLU A 175 -13.86 -7.08 -5.25
C GLU A 175 -13.28 -8.02 -6.32
N LEU A 176 -12.20 -7.64 -6.99
CA LEU A 176 -11.50 -8.54 -7.92
C LEU A 176 -11.06 -9.84 -7.24
N ALA A 177 -10.49 -9.74 -6.04
CA ALA A 177 -10.03 -10.91 -5.28
C ALA A 177 -11.19 -11.90 -5.03
N GLY A 178 -12.34 -11.41 -4.59
CA GLY A 178 -13.55 -12.22 -4.40
C GLY A 178 -14.07 -12.85 -5.70
N ARG A 179 -13.97 -12.15 -6.84
CA ARG A 179 -14.41 -12.70 -8.13
C ARG A 179 -13.48 -13.77 -8.70
N CYS A 180 -12.16 -13.62 -8.58
CA CYS A 180 -11.21 -14.37 -9.41
C CYS A 180 -10.21 -15.25 -8.65
N PHE A 181 -10.00 -15.02 -7.36
CA PHE A 181 -8.94 -15.65 -6.57
C PHE A 181 -9.50 -16.60 -5.50
N ASP A 182 -8.68 -17.57 -5.09
CA ASP A 182 -9.01 -18.56 -4.06
C ASP A 182 -8.62 -18.07 -2.66
N GLU A 183 -7.57 -17.24 -2.58
CA GLU A 183 -7.07 -16.69 -1.33
C GLU A 183 -6.89 -15.16 -1.41
N VAL A 184 -7.15 -14.47 -0.31
CA VAL A 184 -6.95 -13.02 -0.17
C VAL A 184 -6.11 -12.75 1.07
N VAL A 185 -4.96 -12.09 0.90
CA VAL A 185 -4.13 -11.64 2.02
C VAL A 185 -4.36 -10.16 2.24
N LEU A 186 -4.90 -9.82 3.42
CA LEU A 186 -5.19 -8.45 3.80
C LEU A 186 -3.94 -7.74 4.31
N HIS A 187 -4.03 -6.41 4.36
CA HIS A 187 -2.95 -5.57 4.85
C HIS A 187 -2.71 -5.73 6.36
N THR A 188 -1.44 -5.62 6.76
CA THR A 188 -0.93 -5.92 8.12
C THR A 188 -1.52 -5.08 9.25
N PHE A 189 -2.04 -3.88 8.94
CA PHE A 189 -2.46 -2.90 9.95
C PHE A 189 -3.94 -2.50 9.80
N PHE A 190 -4.81 -3.47 9.53
CA PHE A 190 -6.25 -3.24 9.57
C PHE A 190 -6.81 -3.37 10.98
N THR A 191 -7.67 -2.42 11.36
CA THR A 191 -8.53 -2.53 12.55
C THR A 191 -9.54 -3.66 12.38
N ASP A 192 -10.10 -4.17 13.46
CA ASP A 192 -11.13 -5.22 13.41
C ASP A 192 -12.32 -4.81 12.53
N GLU A 193 -12.77 -3.55 12.63
CA GLU A 193 -13.84 -3.02 11.78
C GLU A 193 -13.46 -3.04 10.29
N THR A 194 -12.23 -2.62 9.97
CA THR A 194 -11.73 -2.61 8.59
C THR A 194 -11.59 -4.03 8.06
N THR A 195 -11.03 -4.94 8.85
CA THR A 195 -10.92 -6.37 8.52
C THR A 195 -12.30 -6.96 8.23
N ALA A 196 -13.28 -6.74 9.12
CA ALA A 196 -14.64 -7.22 8.91
C ALA A 196 -15.29 -6.65 7.64
N ARG A 197 -15.06 -5.36 7.34
CA ARG A 197 -15.52 -4.74 6.09
C ARG A 197 -14.86 -5.37 4.86
N CYS A 198 -13.55 -5.56 4.88
CA CYS A 198 -12.81 -6.20 3.78
C CYS A 198 -13.28 -7.63 3.53
N VAL A 199 -13.49 -8.42 4.59
CA VAL A 199 -14.06 -9.78 4.49
C VAL A 199 -15.43 -9.71 3.81
N ARG A 200 -16.35 -8.87 4.29
CA ARG A 200 -17.68 -8.71 3.65
C ARG A 200 -17.57 -8.35 2.17
N THR A 201 -16.71 -7.40 1.80
CA THR A 201 -16.52 -6.99 0.41
C THR A 201 -16.06 -8.16 -0.47
N VAL A 202 -15.08 -8.94 0.00
CA VAL A 202 -14.57 -10.12 -0.72
C VAL A 202 -15.67 -11.17 -0.90
N LYS A 203 -16.36 -11.52 0.20
CA LYS A 203 -17.40 -12.55 0.19
C LYS A 203 -18.59 -12.16 -0.71
N GLN A 204 -19.08 -10.92 -0.61
CA GLN A 204 -20.13 -10.41 -1.49
C GLN A 204 -19.70 -10.34 -2.97
N ALA A 205 -18.43 -10.06 -3.24
CA ALA A 205 -17.93 -10.08 -4.62
C ALA A 205 -17.87 -11.51 -5.19
N ALA A 206 -17.53 -12.51 -4.37
CA ALA A 206 -17.60 -13.92 -4.75
C ALA A 206 -19.06 -14.34 -5.07
N GLU A 207 -19.99 -14.02 -4.18
CA GLU A 207 -21.44 -14.30 -4.37
C GLU A 207 -21.98 -13.65 -5.66
N ARG A 208 -21.68 -12.36 -5.89
CA ARG A 208 -22.09 -11.64 -7.10
C ARG A 208 -21.49 -12.24 -8.38
N ALA A 209 -20.33 -12.89 -8.29
CA ALA A 209 -19.72 -13.63 -9.39
C ALA A 209 -20.22 -15.08 -9.51
N GLY A 210 -21.21 -15.49 -8.71
CA GLY A 210 -21.75 -16.85 -8.73
C GLY A 210 -20.83 -17.90 -8.10
N ARG A 211 -19.86 -17.48 -7.27
CA ARG A 211 -18.96 -18.38 -6.54
C ARG A 211 -19.47 -18.57 -5.12
N ASP A 212 -19.11 -19.71 -4.53
CA ASP A 212 -19.26 -19.91 -3.09
C ASP A 212 -18.37 -18.91 -2.33
N PRO A 213 -18.94 -18.00 -1.52
CA PRO A 213 -18.15 -17.08 -0.70
C PRO A 213 -17.18 -17.81 0.24
N ASP A 214 -17.54 -18.98 0.76
CA ASP A 214 -16.70 -19.73 1.71
C ASP A 214 -15.50 -20.41 1.05
N ALA A 215 -15.55 -20.61 -0.27
CA ALA A 215 -14.41 -21.08 -1.05
C ALA A 215 -13.28 -20.04 -1.17
N VAL A 216 -13.52 -18.77 -0.83
CA VAL A 216 -12.49 -17.72 -0.85
C VAL A 216 -11.90 -17.54 0.56
N LYS A 217 -10.69 -18.02 0.78
CA LYS A 217 -10.01 -17.88 2.07
C LYS A 217 -9.48 -16.46 2.26
N VAL A 218 -9.72 -15.86 3.42
CA VAL A 218 -9.20 -14.51 3.74
C VAL A 218 -8.23 -14.60 4.91
N TRP A 219 -7.00 -14.14 4.71
CA TRP A 219 -5.95 -14.06 5.70
C TRP A 219 -5.85 -12.65 6.27
N SER A 220 -6.06 -12.53 7.59
CA SER A 220 -5.67 -11.33 8.33
C SER A 220 -4.19 -11.42 8.67
N CYS A 221 -3.43 -10.37 8.38
CA CYS A 221 -1.99 -10.33 8.61
C CYS A 221 -1.71 -9.46 9.85
N TYR A 222 -0.87 -9.95 10.76
CA TYR A 222 -0.46 -9.23 11.96
C TYR A 222 1.06 -9.14 12.02
N ALA A 223 1.59 -7.96 12.32
CA ALA A 223 2.99 -7.79 12.69
C ALA A 223 3.11 -7.98 14.22
N THR A 224 3.73 -9.08 14.64
CA THR A 224 3.95 -9.39 16.05
C THR A 224 5.43 -9.31 16.40
N ILE A 225 5.71 -8.94 17.64
CA ILE A 225 7.06 -9.01 18.23
C ILE A 225 6.91 -9.70 19.57
N GLY A 226 7.68 -10.76 19.78
CA GLY A 226 7.61 -11.56 20.99
C GLY A 226 7.99 -10.75 22.23
N ASP A 227 7.36 -11.08 23.34
CA ASP A 227 7.63 -10.52 24.67
C ASP A 227 8.95 -10.98 25.28
N HIS A 228 9.57 -12.02 24.70
CA HIS A 228 10.93 -12.48 25.01
C HIS A 228 12.03 -11.49 24.63
N ILE A 229 11.71 -10.46 23.83
CA ILE A 229 12.63 -9.38 23.46
C ILE A 229 12.55 -8.28 24.53
N ASP A 230 13.72 -7.73 24.87
CA ASP A 230 13.83 -6.58 25.77
C ASP A 230 12.85 -5.45 25.41
N ALA A 231 12.32 -4.75 26.42
CA ALA A 231 11.23 -3.81 26.24
C ALA A 231 11.57 -2.66 25.28
N ASP A 232 12.78 -2.11 25.37
CA ASP A 232 13.21 -0.99 24.53
C ASP A 232 13.46 -1.47 23.09
N GLU A 233 14.09 -2.64 22.94
CA GLU A 233 14.30 -3.25 21.62
C GLU A 233 12.96 -3.65 20.96
N ARG A 234 12.01 -4.18 21.74
CA ARG A 234 10.66 -4.51 21.28
C ARG A 234 9.91 -3.26 20.81
N LEU A 235 9.96 -2.17 21.58
CA LEU A 235 9.35 -0.90 21.19
C LEU A 235 9.98 -0.35 19.90
N MET A 236 11.31 -0.33 19.81
CA MET A 236 12.03 0.09 18.63
C MET A 236 11.60 -0.70 17.39
N LYS A 237 11.55 -2.03 17.49
CA LYS A 237 11.14 -2.87 16.36
C LYS A 237 9.66 -2.67 16.02
N LEU A 238 8.76 -2.50 17.00
CA LEU A 238 7.33 -2.24 16.76
C LEU A 238 7.14 -0.94 15.98
N VAL A 239 7.77 0.14 16.45
CA VAL A 239 7.73 1.46 15.79
C VAL A 239 8.37 1.38 14.41
N GLY A 240 9.51 0.71 14.28
CA GLY A 240 10.18 0.50 13.00
C GLY A 240 9.28 -0.23 11.99
N ARG A 241 8.59 -1.30 12.41
CA ARG A 241 7.65 -2.03 11.55
C ARG A 241 6.48 -1.15 11.15
N LEU A 242 5.82 -0.48 12.10
CA LEU A 242 4.73 0.45 11.81
C LEU A 242 5.17 1.51 10.79
N GLY A 243 6.36 2.09 11.01
CA GLY A 243 6.97 3.08 10.14
C GLY A 243 7.17 2.57 8.71
N THR A 244 7.52 1.30 8.50
CA THR A 244 7.73 0.72 7.15
C THR A 244 6.45 0.41 6.38
N TYR A 245 5.34 0.11 7.05
CA TYR A 245 4.06 -0.19 6.38
C TYR A 245 3.16 1.04 6.23
N LEU A 246 3.35 2.06 7.07
CA LEU A 246 2.61 3.32 6.99
C LEU A 246 3.40 4.43 6.28
N GLN A 247 4.44 4.09 5.50
CA GLN A 247 5.23 5.06 4.72
C GLN A 247 4.31 5.81 3.75
N GLY A 248 3.99 7.06 4.09
CA GLY A 248 3.07 7.93 3.34
C GLY A 248 1.91 8.47 4.19
N TYR A 249 1.26 7.63 5.00
CA TYR A 249 0.12 8.03 5.83
C TYR A 249 0.49 8.34 7.28
N GLY A 250 1.53 7.69 7.83
CA GLY A 250 1.90 7.83 9.24
C GLY A 250 2.25 9.27 9.62
N HIS A 251 2.99 9.98 8.77
CA HIS A 251 3.34 11.38 9.03
C HIS A 251 2.14 12.32 8.92
N LEU A 252 1.26 12.08 7.94
CA LEU A 252 0.04 12.87 7.76
C LEU A 252 -0.96 12.63 8.91
N LEU A 253 -1.14 11.39 9.34
CA LEU A 253 -1.98 11.03 10.47
C LEU A 253 -1.42 11.58 11.78
N ALA A 254 -0.10 11.50 12.00
CA ALA A 254 0.55 12.10 13.17
C ALA A 254 0.44 13.63 13.18
N ARG A 255 0.58 14.30 12.03
CA ARG A 255 0.45 15.76 11.92
C ARG A 255 -0.98 16.26 12.05
N THR A 256 -1.95 15.51 11.55
CA THR A 256 -3.37 15.94 11.54
C THR A 256 -4.15 15.42 12.75
N ASN A 257 -3.63 14.42 13.47
CA ASN A 257 -4.32 13.71 14.55
C ASN A 257 -5.70 13.16 14.12
N ALA A 258 -5.87 12.86 12.83
CA ALA A 258 -7.14 12.44 12.26
C ALA A 258 -7.64 11.11 12.84
N GLN A 259 -8.92 11.07 13.20
CA GLN A 259 -9.62 9.90 13.77
C GLN A 259 -10.63 9.34 12.76
N PRO A 260 -11.12 8.09 12.92
CA PRO A 260 -12.23 7.58 12.11
C PRO A 260 -13.40 8.58 12.07
N GLY A 261 -13.88 8.90 10.86
CA GLY A 261 -14.89 9.94 10.63
C GLY A 261 -14.33 11.34 10.33
N THR A 262 -13.01 11.55 10.44
CA THR A 262 -12.37 12.81 10.05
C THR A 262 -12.26 12.93 8.53
N LEU A 263 -12.76 14.03 7.97
CA LEU A 263 -12.58 14.38 6.56
C LEU A 263 -11.34 15.29 6.41
N LEU A 264 -10.31 14.79 5.71
CA LEU A 264 -9.15 15.59 5.33
C LEU A 264 -9.29 16.05 3.87
N LEU A 265 -9.20 17.37 3.65
CA LEU A 265 -9.29 17.99 2.33
C LEU A 265 -7.94 18.62 1.97
N PHE A 266 -7.47 18.37 0.74
CA PHE A 266 -6.21 18.88 0.23
C PHE A 266 -6.45 19.55 -1.12
N GLY A 267 -5.81 20.70 -1.35
CA GLY A 267 -5.73 21.32 -2.67
C GLY A 267 -4.33 21.13 -3.25
N ALA A 268 -4.24 20.76 -4.53
CA ALA A 268 -2.98 20.64 -5.26
C ALA A 268 -2.99 21.62 -6.43
N GLY A 269 -2.04 22.55 -6.45
CA GLY A 269 -1.99 23.66 -7.41
C GLY A 269 -1.12 24.80 -6.87
N ASP A 270 -1.14 25.94 -7.55
CA ASP A 270 -0.48 27.14 -7.04
C ASP A 270 -1.13 27.60 -5.72
N THR A 271 -0.29 28.13 -4.82
CA THR A 271 -0.69 28.50 -3.46
C THR A 271 -1.87 29.47 -3.45
N THR A 272 -1.91 30.43 -4.37
CA THR A 272 -2.95 31.46 -4.44
C THR A 272 -4.30 30.86 -4.80
N THR A 273 -4.35 30.02 -5.83
CA THR A 273 -5.57 29.31 -6.25
C THR A 273 -6.03 28.34 -5.15
N VAL A 274 -5.12 27.55 -4.60
CA VAL A 274 -5.44 26.57 -3.55
C VAL A 274 -5.97 27.25 -2.31
N ASN A 275 -5.35 28.34 -1.84
CA ASN A 275 -5.81 29.08 -0.67
C ASN A 275 -7.22 29.63 -0.87
N LYS A 276 -7.53 30.21 -2.05
CA LYS A 276 -8.87 30.72 -2.37
C LYS A 276 -9.91 29.60 -2.42
N ALA A 277 -9.56 28.45 -3.00
CA ALA A 277 -10.46 27.30 -3.07
C ALA A 277 -10.75 26.73 -1.67
N LEU A 278 -9.72 26.52 -0.85
CA LEU A 278 -9.87 25.99 0.50
C LEU A 278 -10.56 26.98 1.45
N ASP A 279 -10.36 28.29 1.28
CA ASP A 279 -11.11 29.32 2.01
C ASP A 279 -12.62 29.21 1.76
N ARG A 280 -13.04 29.11 0.50
CA ARG A 280 -14.46 28.95 0.16
C ARG A 280 -15.06 27.70 0.79
N VAL A 281 -14.34 26.58 0.74
CA VAL A 281 -14.76 25.33 1.39
C VAL A 281 -14.86 25.50 2.90
N ARG A 282 -13.87 26.15 3.54
CA ARG A 282 -13.87 26.43 4.98
C ARG A 282 -15.07 27.26 5.38
N GLN A 283 -15.34 28.36 4.67
CA GLN A 283 -16.49 29.23 4.96
C GLN A 283 -17.83 28.54 4.71
N PHE A 284 -17.93 27.72 3.67
CA PHE A 284 -19.13 26.93 3.40
C PHE A 284 -19.41 25.96 4.55
N LEU A 285 -18.41 25.15 4.94
CA LEU A 285 -18.54 24.20 6.05
C LEU A 285 -18.82 24.89 7.38
N ALA A 286 -18.17 26.04 7.66
CA ALA A 286 -18.41 26.79 8.87
C ALA A 286 -19.86 27.27 8.99
N ARG A 287 -20.49 27.65 7.86
CA ARG A 287 -21.91 28.00 7.82
C ARG A 287 -22.81 26.78 7.98
N GLU A 288 -22.58 25.72 7.20
CA GLU A 288 -23.37 24.48 7.26
C GLU A 288 -23.34 23.81 8.64
N LEU A 289 -22.20 23.88 9.33
CA LEU A 289 -22.02 23.32 10.67
C LEU A 289 -22.39 24.29 11.80
N GLY A 290 -22.83 25.52 11.48
CA GLY A 290 -23.20 26.53 12.48
C GLY A 290 -22.05 27.01 13.37
N LEU A 291 -20.80 26.92 12.89
CA LEU A 291 -19.59 27.31 13.64
C LEU A 291 -19.38 28.82 13.69
N VAL A 292 -20.00 29.56 12.78
CA VAL A 292 -19.99 31.03 12.75
C VAL A 292 -21.42 31.52 12.98
N PRO A 293 -21.70 32.19 14.11
CA PRO A 293 -23.00 32.79 14.36
C PRO A 293 -23.39 33.79 13.28
N SER A 294 -24.70 33.99 13.07
CA SER A 294 -25.18 35.05 12.18
C SER A 294 -24.71 36.42 12.69
N GLU A 295 -24.46 37.38 11.80
CA GLU A 295 -24.01 38.73 12.21
C GLU A 295 -24.93 39.40 13.24
N ARG A 296 -26.23 39.05 13.23
CA ARG A 296 -27.20 39.57 14.19
C ARG A 296 -27.09 38.93 15.58
N ASP A 297 -26.61 37.70 15.65
CA ASP A 297 -26.54 36.90 16.87
C ASP A 297 -25.10 36.76 17.38
N ASN A 298 -24.11 37.30 16.65
CA ASN A 298 -22.71 37.18 17.00
C ASN A 298 -22.32 38.15 18.12
N SER A 299 -22.18 37.61 19.33
CA SER A 299 -21.69 38.33 20.51
C SER A 299 -20.20 38.10 20.78
N SER A 300 -19.50 37.34 19.94
CA SER A 300 -18.11 36.91 20.17
C SER A 300 -17.24 37.14 18.94
N TRP A 301 -16.44 38.20 18.99
CA TRP A 301 -15.44 38.52 17.97
C TRP A 301 -14.09 37.92 18.34
N ASN A 302 -13.59 37.01 17.51
CA ASN A 302 -12.32 36.32 17.74
C ASN A 302 -11.23 36.96 16.87
N PHE A 303 -10.69 38.08 17.33
CA PHE A 303 -9.62 38.76 16.62
C PHE A 303 -8.33 37.93 16.62
N LEU A 304 -7.68 37.85 15.45
CA LEU A 304 -6.39 37.20 15.29
C LEU A 304 -5.32 38.25 14.93
N TRP A 305 -4.22 38.22 15.66
CA TRP A 305 -3.02 38.99 15.30
C TRP A 305 -2.18 38.16 14.33
N VAL A 306 -1.92 38.70 13.16
CA VAL A 306 -0.95 38.13 12.21
C VAL A 306 0.34 38.89 12.40
N VAL A 307 1.36 38.22 12.93
CA VAL A 307 2.69 38.80 13.22
C VAL A 307 3.77 38.32 12.26
N ASP A 308 3.47 37.31 11.46
CA ASP A 308 4.40 36.64 10.55
C ASP A 308 3.79 36.56 9.14
N PHE A 309 3.74 37.68 8.43
CA PHE A 309 3.26 37.71 7.04
C PHE A 309 4.39 38.05 6.06
N PRO A 310 4.33 37.58 4.80
CA PRO A 310 5.37 37.83 3.81
C PRO A 310 5.49 39.33 3.49
N MET A 311 6.73 39.81 3.32
CA MET A 311 7.00 41.21 2.98
C MET A 311 6.68 41.52 1.52
N PHE A 312 6.98 40.58 0.62
CA PHE A 312 6.86 40.76 -0.82
C PHE A 312 6.07 39.63 -1.48
N GLU A 313 5.42 39.96 -2.59
CA GLU A 313 5.00 38.99 -3.60
C GLU A 313 5.74 39.26 -4.91
N PHE A 314 5.88 38.22 -5.73
CA PHE A 314 6.47 38.38 -7.05
C PHE A 314 5.39 38.78 -8.05
N ASN A 315 5.52 39.97 -8.62
CA ASN A 315 4.68 40.44 -9.71
C ASN A 315 5.27 39.92 -11.03
N ALA A 316 4.59 38.94 -11.63
CA ALA A 316 5.05 38.31 -12.87
C ALA A 316 4.93 39.23 -14.10
N ASP A 317 3.98 40.16 -14.11
CA ASP A 317 3.77 41.10 -15.23
C ASP A 317 4.87 42.15 -15.31
N GLU A 318 5.35 42.60 -14.15
CA GLU A 318 6.41 43.61 -14.05
C GLU A 318 7.80 43.00 -13.76
N ASN A 319 7.87 41.67 -13.62
CA ASN A 319 9.07 40.89 -13.33
C ASN A 319 9.87 41.46 -12.14
N ARG A 320 9.18 41.82 -11.06
CA ARG A 320 9.78 42.40 -9.85
C ARG A 320 9.07 41.96 -8.57
N LEU A 321 9.76 42.09 -7.44
CA LEU A 321 9.11 42.02 -6.14
C LEU A 321 8.25 43.27 -5.90
N GLU A 322 7.07 43.05 -5.36
CA GLU A 322 6.10 44.07 -4.97
C GLU A 322 5.75 43.88 -3.50
N ALA A 323 5.66 44.97 -2.75
CA ALA A 323 5.28 44.90 -1.35
C ALA A 323 3.81 44.47 -1.24
N LEU A 324 3.52 43.42 -0.47
CA LEU A 324 2.16 42.90 -0.27
C LEU A 324 1.26 43.86 0.53
N HIS A 325 1.87 44.71 1.36
CA HIS A 325 1.20 45.68 2.22
C HIS A 325 1.86 47.05 2.13
N HIS A 326 1.53 47.96 3.06
CA HIS A 326 1.97 49.35 2.99
C HIS A 326 3.50 49.47 2.81
N PRO A 327 3.99 50.48 2.06
CA PRO A 327 5.41 50.62 1.74
C PRO A 327 6.30 51.01 2.93
N PHE A 328 5.73 51.17 4.12
CA PHE A 328 6.43 51.58 5.33
C PHE A 328 6.85 50.41 6.24
N CYS A 329 6.63 49.16 5.82
CA CYS A 329 7.15 47.98 6.52
C CYS A 329 8.61 47.73 6.12
N ALA A 330 9.45 47.30 7.07
CA ALA A 330 10.77 46.77 6.78
C ALA A 330 10.73 45.23 6.71
N PRO A 331 11.57 44.57 5.90
CA PRO A 331 11.78 43.13 6.01
C PRO A 331 12.38 42.77 7.38
N ASN A 332 11.99 41.61 7.91
CA ASN A 332 12.47 41.12 9.18
C ASN A 332 13.98 40.82 9.10
N VAL A 333 14.75 41.50 9.95
CA VAL A 333 16.22 41.42 9.96
C VAL A 333 16.72 39.99 10.22
N ALA A 334 15.97 39.20 11.00
CA ALA A 334 16.32 37.81 11.25
C ALA A 334 16.23 36.93 9.98
N ASP A 335 15.32 37.24 9.08
CA ASP A 335 15.13 36.48 7.82
C ASP A 335 16.17 36.88 6.76
N LEU A 336 16.68 38.12 6.82
CA LEU A 336 17.72 38.61 5.92
C LEU A 336 19.13 38.17 6.34
N GLY A 337 19.41 38.13 7.64
CA GLY A 337 20.75 37.88 8.19
C GLY A 337 21.72 39.05 8.00
N SER A 338 22.96 38.90 8.49
CA SER A 338 23.95 39.99 8.56
C SER A 338 24.69 40.28 7.26
N GLU A 339 24.74 39.32 6.34
CA GLU A 339 25.54 39.40 5.11
C GLU A 339 24.68 39.95 3.95
N ALA A 340 25.00 41.17 3.51
CA ALA A 340 24.20 41.91 2.52
C ALA A 340 24.19 41.27 1.12
N ASP A 341 25.22 40.49 0.77
CA ASP A 341 25.33 39.77 -0.50
C ASP A 341 24.28 38.65 -0.63
N GLN A 342 23.75 38.14 0.48
CA GLN A 342 22.72 37.10 0.52
C GLN A 342 21.29 37.64 0.47
N TRP A 343 21.11 38.96 0.58
CA TRP A 343 19.78 39.56 0.70
C TRP A 343 18.94 39.38 -0.56
N ALA A 344 19.54 39.39 -1.75
CA ALA A 344 18.83 39.20 -3.01
C ALA A 344 18.08 37.86 -3.09
N GLU A 345 18.65 36.80 -2.52
CA GLU A 345 18.04 35.46 -2.47
C GLU A 345 16.98 35.35 -1.36
N ARG A 346 17.16 36.07 -0.25
CA ARG A 346 16.31 35.95 0.95
C ARG A 346 15.08 36.84 0.93
N LEU A 347 15.20 38.04 0.33
CA LEU A 347 14.13 39.03 0.24
C LEU A 347 12.78 38.46 -0.27
N PRO A 348 12.73 37.61 -1.31
CA PRO A 348 11.47 37.02 -1.79
C PRO A 348 10.69 36.22 -0.74
N THR A 349 11.34 35.76 0.33
CA THR A 349 10.74 34.93 1.38
C THR A 349 10.76 35.58 2.75
N ALA A 350 11.29 36.80 2.87
CA ALA A 350 11.39 37.51 4.14
C ALA A 350 10.00 37.91 4.66
N ARG A 351 9.77 37.78 5.96
CA ARG A 351 8.57 38.31 6.61
C ARG A 351 8.68 39.82 6.78
N ALA A 352 7.55 40.50 6.87
CA ALA A 352 7.52 41.90 7.26
C ALA A 352 7.75 42.03 8.78
N GLN A 353 8.44 43.10 9.18
CA GLN A 353 8.47 43.54 10.57
C GLN A 353 7.23 44.39 10.84
N ALA A 354 6.08 43.73 10.95
CA ALA A 354 4.81 44.37 11.21
C ALA A 354 3.83 43.36 11.82
N TYR A 355 2.69 43.87 12.27
CA TYR A 355 1.57 43.07 12.74
C TYR A 355 0.29 43.64 12.14
N ASP A 356 -0.70 42.78 11.93
CA ASP A 356 -2.05 43.19 11.51
C ASP A 356 -3.10 42.46 12.34
N LEU A 357 -4.28 43.07 12.47
CA LEU A 357 -5.43 42.52 13.19
C LEU A 357 -6.49 42.12 12.18
N VAL A 358 -6.80 40.83 12.13
CA VAL A 358 -7.88 40.30 11.28
C VAL A 358 -9.03 39.75 12.13
N LEU A 359 -10.21 39.74 11.54
CA LEU A 359 -11.47 39.33 12.15
C LEU A 359 -12.00 38.04 11.55
#